data_AF-A0AA91JUF6-F1
#
_entry.id   AF-A0AA91JUF6-F1
#
_cell.length_a   1.000
_cell.length_b   1.000
_cell.length_c   1.000
_cell.angle_alpha   90.00
_cell.angle_beta   90.00
_cell.angle_gamma   90.00
#
_symmetry.space_group_name_H-M   'P 1'
#
loop_
_entity.id
_entity.type
_entity.pdbx_description
1 polymer ?
#
loop_
_entity_poly.entity_id
_entity_poly.type
_entity_poly.pdbx_seq_one_letter_code
_entity_poly.pdbx_strand_id
1 'polypeptide(L)'
;MANNEYIRLLKQSAKDWNEWRRKNYSAVIDFKYADLSYADLSSADLSYADLSSANLSYANLISANLKQANLSRSDLSNADLTKANLTNANFKQANLSNADLSSLELSGLDFSQANLIGAKLIRTQVLGTDFTSAKFTGACLEDWNINSATKLDNIDCQYVYLRSDPQGRRPSSGEFNPGEFTDLFQKALETVDLIFRNGIDWKAFFFSFQELQAKNNEKSLSVQAIEKKSGGAFVIRLEVPSEANKAEIEAQAKALYEKKILEKEYHADLKAKDDQIIYRHQSANIMVVVEIMASTPIQNIIHVTNQAESNSMSESYQSKYDQRNSNTQFIDTAQLGSKPTFNQHNYTEEQRQNLADAAAEIQRLLNQLAQTNPTTTETAVAETIHQEIKRNPKLKVRLLDALKAGGLEALKQIFNHPLFSIPAETVRGWLEAE
;
A
#
# COMPACT_ATOMS: atom_id res chain seq x y z
N MET A 1 5.05 -17.81 -54.57
CA MET A 1 3.60 -17.85 -54.90
C MET A 1 3.03 -18.86 -53.94
N ALA A 2 1.91 -18.53 -53.28
CA ALA A 2 1.32 -19.44 -52.31
C ALA A 2 1.08 -20.82 -52.91
N ASN A 3 1.30 -21.86 -52.11
CA ASN A 3 1.15 -23.22 -52.59
C ASN A 3 -0.34 -23.56 -52.74
N ASN A 4 -0.84 -23.55 -53.97
CA ASN A 4 -2.25 -23.79 -54.28
C ASN A 4 -2.75 -25.19 -53.85
N GLU A 5 -1.88 -26.19 -53.81
CA GLU A 5 -2.25 -27.52 -53.30
C GLU A 5 -2.45 -27.47 -51.78
N TYR A 6 -1.58 -26.76 -51.06
CA TYR A 6 -1.70 -26.59 -49.61
C TYR A 6 -2.94 -25.78 -49.26
N ILE A 7 -3.24 -24.73 -50.02
CA ILE A 7 -4.46 -23.92 -49.81
C ILE A 7 -5.71 -24.80 -50.01
N ARG A 8 -5.75 -25.61 -51.07
CA ARG A 8 -6.89 -26.51 -51.32
C ARG A 8 -7.06 -27.53 -50.20
N LEU A 9 -5.96 -28.15 -49.75
CA LEU A 9 -5.98 -29.10 -48.65
C LEU A 9 -6.48 -28.44 -47.35
N LEU A 10 -5.96 -27.26 -47.03
CA LEU A 10 -6.34 -26.49 -45.85
C LEU A 10 -7.82 -26.10 -45.88
N LYS A 11 -8.31 -25.56 -47.00
CA LYS A 11 -9.72 -25.17 -47.17
C LYS A 11 -10.68 -26.36 -47.18
N GLN A 12 -10.22 -27.55 -47.56
CA GLN A 12 -11.04 -28.74 -47.57
C GLN A 12 -11.32 -29.23 -46.15
N SER A 13 -10.30 -29.27 -45.29
CA SER A 13 -10.40 -29.86 -43.96
C SER A 13 -9.18 -29.53 -43.11
N ALA A 14 -9.40 -28.86 -41.96
CA ALA A 14 -8.37 -28.68 -40.95
C ALA A 14 -7.81 -30.03 -40.43
N LYS A 15 -8.64 -31.08 -40.42
CA LYS A 15 -8.20 -32.43 -40.03
C LYS A 15 -7.18 -32.99 -41.03
N ASP A 16 -7.48 -32.94 -42.32
CA ASP A 16 -6.61 -33.51 -43.36
C ASP A 16 -5.32 -32.70 -43.48
N TRP A 17 -5.44 -31.36 -43.35
CA TRP A 17 -4.31 -30.46 -43.21
C TRP A 17 -3.40 -30.86 -42.03
N ASN A 18 -3.97 -31.09 -40.85
CA ASN A 18 -3.22 -31.46 -39.66
C ASN A 18 -2.56 -32.85 -39.80
N GLU A 19 -3.22 -33.81 -40.45
CA GLU A 19 -2.62 -35.11 -40.78
C GLU A 19 -1.44 -34.98 -41.73
N TRP A 20 -1.56 -34.13 -42.74
CA TRP A 20 -0.46 -33.83 -43.64
C TRP A 20 0.69 -33.11 -42.92
N ARG A 21 0.40 -32.11 -42.07
CA ARG A 21 1.40 -31.38 -41.27
C ARG A 21 2.22 -32.30 -40.37
N ARG A 22 1.59 -33.27 -39.70
CA ARG A 22 2.31 -34.25 -38.86
C ARG A 22 3.30 -35.10 -39.64
N LYS A 23 3.00 -35.42 -40.90
CA LYS A 23 3.90 -36.20 -41.78
C LYS A 23 4.97 -35.32 -42.44
N ASN A 24 4.77 -34.00 -42.48
CA ASN A 24 5.60 -33.03 -43.20
C ASN A 24 6.06 -31.89 -42.26
N TYR A 25 6.65 -32.23 -41.11
CA TYR A 25 7.01 -31.27 -40.06
C TYR A 25 8.05 -30.22 -40.51
N SER A 26 8.92 -30.57 -41.47
CA SER A 26 9.93 -29.69 -42.05
C SER A 26 9.45 -28.88 -43.26
N ALA A 27 8.21 -29.06 -43.70
CA ALA A 27 7.69 -28.35 -44.85
C ALA A 27 7.55 -26.85 -44.54
N VAL A 28 8.04 -26.02 -45.47
CA VAL A 28 7.82 -24.58 -45.46
C VAL A 28 6.41 -24.30 -45.95
N ILE A 29 5.63 -23.60 -45.14
CA ILE A 29 4.23 -23.31 -45.42
C ILE A 29 4.12 -21.87 -45.94
N ASP A 30 4.03 -21.70 -47.27
CA ASP A 30 3.82 -20.41 -47.94
C ASP A 30 2.35 -20.23 -48.32
N PHE A 31 1.66 -19.35 -47.57
CA PHE A 31 0.31 -18.88 -47.82
C PHE A 31 0.27 -17.37 -48.10
N LYS A 32 1.38 -16.80 -48.57
CA LYS A 32 1.47 -15.36 -48.85
C LYS A 32 0.48 -14.96 -49.94
N TYR A 33 -0.32 -13.92 -49.67
CA TYR A 33 -1.42 -13.48 -50.56
C TYR A 33 -2.53 -14.52 -50.79
N ALA A 34 -2.58 -15.60 -50.00
CA ALA A 34 -3.65 -16.59 -50.13
C ALA A 34 -5.00 -15.95 -49.78
N ASP A 35 -6.03 -16.26 -50.57
CA ASP A 35 -7.39 -16.01 -50.16
C ASP A 35 -7.87 -17.19 -49.31
N LEU A 36 -8.05 -16.96 -48.02
CA LEU A 36 -8.59 -17.84 -46.99
C LEU A 36 -9.84 -17.22 -46.33
N SER A 37 -10.47 -16.24 -46.97
CA SER A 37 -11.67 -15.60 -46.46
C SER A 37 -12.79 -16.62 -46.28
N TYR A 38 -13.57 -16.44 -45.21
CA TYR A 38 -14.67 -17.34 -44.81
C TYR A 38 -14.28 -18.82 -44.60
N ALA A 39 -12.99 -19.16 -44.60
CA ALA A 39 -12.56 -20.54 -44.41
C ALA A 39 -12.79 -21.00 -42.97
N ASP A 40 -13.22 -22.26 -42.81
CA ASP A 40 -13.16 -22.93 -41.51
C ASP A 40 -11.76 -23.50 -41.29
N LEU A 41 -10.97 -22.75 -40.52
CA LEU A 41 -9.60 -23.08 -40.15
C LEU A 41 -9.52 -23.47 -38.66
N SER A 42 -10.66 -23.82 -38.06
CA SER A 42 -10.70 -24.17 -36.65
C SER A 42 -9.79 -25.36 -36.36
N SER A 43 -9.00 -25.24 -35.29
CA SER A 43 -7.98 -26.21 -34.89
C SER A 43 -6.89 -26.53 -35.94
N ALA A 44 -6.77 -25.76 -37.02
CA ALA A 44 -5.72 -25.97 -38.02
C ALA A 44 -4.33 -25.64 -37.46
N ASP A 45 -3.34 -26.46 -37.79
CA ASP A 45 -1.93 -26.23 -37.46
C ASP A 45 -1.26 -25.37 -38.54
N LEU A 46 -1.34 -24.06 -38.35
CA LEU A 46 -0.73 -23.03 -39.19
C LEU A 46 0.58 -22.50 -38.58
N SER A 47 1.19 -23.25 -37.65
CA SER A 47 2.44 -22.84 -37.02
C SER A 47 3.53 -22.67 -38.07
N TYR A 48 4.34 -21.61 -37.90
CA TYR A 48 5.42 -21.22 -38.81
C TYR A 48 5.00 -20.84 -40.24
N ALA A 49 3.70 -20.72 -40.53
CA ALA A 49 3.23 -20.34 -41.87
C ALA A 49 3.53 -18.87 -42.19
N ASP A 50 3.94 -18.61 -43.43
CA ASP A 50 3.92 -17.25 -43.98
C ASP A 50 2.53 -16.94 -44.52
N LEU A 51 1.73 -16.22 -43.74
CA LEU A 51 0.40 -15.72 -44.08
C LEU A 51 0.45 -14.22 -44.40
N SER A 52 1.62 -13.67 -44.70
CA SER A 52 1.74 -12.23 -44.93
C SER A 52 0.90 -11.81 -46.12
N SER A 53 0.15 -10.71 -45.95
CA SER A 53 -0.79 -10.20 -46.95
C SER A 53 -1.89 -11.19 -47.39
N ALA A 54 -2.13 -12.29 -46.66
CA ALA A 54 -3.26 -13.18 -46.91
C ALA A 54 -4.59 -12.53 -46.54
N ASN A 55 -5.67 -12.91 -47.21
CA ASN A 55 -7.03 -12.55 -46.82
C ASN A 55 -7.62 -13.67 -45.95
N LEU A 56 -7.79 -13.41 -44.67
CA LEU A 56 -8.42 -14.25 -43.64
C LEU A 56 -9.72 -13.62 -43.11
N SER A 57 -10.29 -12.66 -43.83
CA SER A 57 -11.51 -11.97 -43.39
C SER A 57 -12.65 -12.97 -43.18
N TYR A 58 -13.39 -12.82 -42.08
CA TYR A 58 -14.45 -13.72 -41.66
C TYR A 58 -14.03 -15.19 -41.44
N ALA A 59 -12.73 -15.52 -41.41
CA ALA A 59 -12.28 -16.89 -41.17
C ALA A 59 -12.59 -17.34 -39.73
N ASN A 60 -12.96 -18.60 -39.57
CA ASN A 60 -13.05 -19.24 -38.27
C ASN A 60 -11.67 -19.82 -37.90
N LEU A 61 -10.99 -19.21 -36.94
CA LEU A 61 -9.67 -19.62 -36.43
C LEU A 61 -9.73 -20.13 -34.99
N ILE A 62 -10.92 -20.55 -34.53
CA ILE A 62 -11.10 -21.06 -33.17
C ILE A 62 -10.12 -22.19 -32.89
N SER A 63 -9.33 -22.06 -31.82
CA SER A 63 -8.29 -23.04 -31.40
C SER A 63 -7.21 -23.33 -32.46
N ALA A 64 -7.08 -22.53 -33.51
CA ALA A 64 -6.01 -22.69 -34.50
C ALA A 64 -4.63 -22.46 -33.87
N ASN A 65 -3.63 -23.20 -34.34
CA ASN A 65 -2.24 -22.99 -33.91
C ASN A 65 -1.52 -22.09 -34.92
N LEU A 66 -1.30 -20.83 -34.56
CA LEU A 66 -0.59 -19.82 -35.37
C LEU A 66 0.77 -19.45 -34.74
N LYS A 67 1.32 -20.33 -33.89
CA LYS A 67 2.62 -20.11 -33.25
C LYS A 67 3.68 -19.78 -34.30
N GLN A 68 4.39 -18.67 -34.10
CA GLN A 68 5.44 -18.16 -34.99
C GLN A 68 4.99 -17.92 -36.44
N ALA A 69 3.69 -17.80 -36.71
CA ALA A 69 3.19 -17.44 -38.03
C ALA A 69 3.45 -15.96 -38.34
N ASN A 70 3.74 -15.66 -39.61
CA ASN A 70 3.84 -14.28 -40.08
C ASN A 70 2.49 -13.84 -40.66
N LEU A 71 1.75 -13.01 -39.93
CA LEU A 71 0.45 -12.44 -40.33
C LEU A 71 0.59 -10.96 -40.74
N SER A 72 1.81 -10.48 -40.99
CA SER A 72 2.02 -9.07 -41.33
C SER A 72 1.23 -8.68 -42.59
N ARG A 73 0.53 -7.53 -42.52
CA ARG A 73 -0.33 -7.01 -43.59
C ARG A 73 -1.50 -7.90 -44.01
N SER A 74 -1.79 -8.97 -43.29
CA SER A 74 -2.94 -9.84 -43.59
C SER A 74 -4.25 -9.14 -43.20
N ASP A 75 -5.35 -9.56 -43.82
CA ASP A 75 -6.70 -9.12 -43.46
C ASP A 75 -7.40 -10.19 -42.62
N LEU A 76 -7.49 -9.99 -41.31
CA LEU A 76 -8.25 -10.80 -40.35
C LEU A 76 -9.55 -10.10 -39.91
N SER A 77 -10.08 -9.16 -40.69
CA SER A 77 -11.29 -8.43 -40.30
C SER A 77 -12.46 -9.39 -40.06
N ASN A 78 -13.16 -9.21 -38.95
CA ASN A 78 -14.26 -10.07 -38.49
C ASN A 78 -13.90 -11.55 -38.25
N ALA A 79 -12.60 -11.90 -38.16
CA ALA A 79 -12.19 -13.27 -37.85
C ALA A 79 -12.45 -13.62 -36.37
N ASP A 80 -12.73 -14.90 -36.09
CA ASP A 80 -12.83 -15.43 -34.73
C ASP A 80 -11.54 -16.17 -34.37
N LEU A 81 -10.74 -15.59 -33.47
CA LEU A 81 -9.46 -16.13 -32.99
C LEU A 81 -9.60 -16.78 -31.60
N THR A 82 -10.81 -17.06 -31.13
CA THR A 82 -11.05 -17.59 -29.79
C THR A 82 -10.21 -18.83 -29.52
N LYS A 83 -9.41 -18.81 -28.44
CA LYS A 83 -8.49 -19.88 -28.03
C LYS A 83 -7.35 -20.21 -29.02
N ALA A 84 -7.11 -19.38 -30.03
CA ALA A 84 -5.98 -19.58 -30.94
C ALA A 84 -4.64 -19.43 -30.19
N ASN A 85 -3.64 -20.23 -30.58
CA ASN A 85 -2.28 -20.06 -30.10
C ASN A 85 -1.53 -19.07 -30.99
N LEU A 86 -1.30 -17.86 -30.49
CA LEU A 86 -0.63 -16.77 -31.22
C LEU A 86 0.82 -16.53 -30.76
N THR A 87 1.38 -17.45 -29.98
CA THR A 87 2.73 -17.30 -29.39
C THR A 87 3.76 -16.94 -30.45
N ASN A 88 4.46 -15.81 -30.27
CA ASN A 88 5.48 -15.28 -31.17
C ASN A 88 5.01 -15.04 -32.63
N ALA A 89 3.71 -14.89 -32.88
CA ALA A 89 3.20 -14.48 -34.19
C ALA A 89 3.48 -12.99 -34.47
N ASN A 90 3.49 -12.61 -35.75
CA ASN A 90 3.71 -11.23 -36.18
C ASN A 90 2.42 -10.65 -36.80
N PHE A 91 1.84 -9.61 -36.19
CA PHE A 91 0.63 -8.93 -36.67
C PHE A 91 0.89 -7.50 -37.18
N LYS A 92 2.15 -7.16 -37.44
CA LYS A 92 2.53 -5.84 -37.96
C LYS A 92 1.72 -5.46 -39.18
N GLN A 93 1.06 -4.30 -39.15
CA GLN A 93 0.20 -3.80 -40.22
C GLN A 93 -1.00 -4.69 -40.58
N ALA A 94 -1.37 -5.69 -39.77
CA ALA A 94 -2.53 -6.54 -40.03
C ALA A 94 -3.85 -5.78 -39.80
N ASN A 95 -4.88 -6.13 -40.57
CA ASN A 95 -6.24 -5.65 -40.35
C ASN A 95 -7.00 -6.62 -39.45
N LEU A 96 -7.27 -6.26 -38.21
CA LEU A 96 -8.02 -7.03 -37.21
C LEU A 96 -9.33 -6.34 -36.84
N SER A 97 -9.86 -5.49 -37.73
CA SER A 97 -11.09 -4.75 -37.44
C SER A 97 -12.25 -5.70 -37.14
N ASN A 98 -12.96 -5.44 -36.05
CA ASN A 98 -14.05 -6.26 -35.53
C ASN A 98 -13.69 -7.74 -35.22
N ALA A 99 -12.40 -8.09 -35.15
CA ALA A 99 -11.98 -9.44 -34.76
C ALA A 99 -12.22 -9.70 -33.26
N ASP A 100 -12.48 -10.96 -32.91
CA ASP A 100 -12.59 -11.37 -31.50
C ASP A 100 -11.23 -11.91 -31.00
N LEU A 101 -10.56 -11.12 -30.16
CA LEU A 101 -9.27 -11.43 -29.52
C LEU A 101 -9.44 -11.68 -28.01
N SER A 102 -10.66 -11.97 -27.57
CA SER A 102 -10.98 -12.11 -26.16
C SER A 102 -10.28 -13.32 -25.54
N SER A 103 -9.79 -13.14 -24.31
CA SER A 103 -9.16 -14.20 -23.51
C SER A 103 -7.92 -14.85 -24.15
N LEU A 104 -7.20 -14.11 -25.00
CA LEU A 104 -5.95 -14.54 -25.62
C LEU A 104 -4.72 -14.09 -24.83
N GLU A 105 -3.63 -14.85 -25.00
CA GLU A 105 -2.28 -14.50 -24.54
C GLU A 105 -1.52 -13.86 -25.71
N LEU A 106 -1.39 -12.53 -25.68
CA LEU A 106 -0.76 -11.73 -26.75
C LEU A 106 0.53 -11.06 -26.27
N SER A 107 1.05 -11.42 -25.10
CA SER A 107 2.22 -10.78 -24.53
C SER A 107 3.45 -10.88 -25.43
N GLY A 108 4.15 -9.76 -25.60
CA GLY A 108 5.38 -9.65 -26.39
C GLY A 108 5.18 -9.68 -27.92
N LEU A 109 3.95 -9.66 -28.42
CA LEU A 109 3.69 -9.67 -29.87
C LEU A 109 3.84 -8.29 -30.51
N ASP A 110 4.08 -8.27 -31.83
CA ASP A 110 4.15 -7.05 -32.64
C ASP A 110 2.81 -6.81 -33.34
N PHE A 111 2.05 -5.82 -32.86
CA PHE A 111 0.84 -5.26 -33.47
C PHE A 111 1.09 -3.83 -33.99
N SER A 112 2.35 -3.46 -34.23
CA SER A 112 2.67 -2.11 -34.72
C SER A 112 1.94 -1.83 -36.03
N GLN A 113 1.28 -0.67 -36.10
CA GLN A 113 0.47 -0.23 -37.23
C GLN A 113 -0.73 -1.13 -37.57
N ALA A 114 -1.15 -2.04 -36.67
CA ALA A 114 -2.32 -2.88 -36.88
C ALA A 114 -3.62 -2.06 -36.79
N ASN A 115 -4.65 -2.49 -37.53
CA ASN A 115 -5.99 -1.93 -37.43
C ASN A 115 -6.85 -2.77 -36.48
N LEU A 116 -7.10 -2.30 -35.26
CA LEU A 116 -7.93 -2.95 -34.23
C LEU A 116 -9.29 -2.24 -34.05
N ILE A 117 -9.74 -1.47 -35.05
CA ILE A 117 -11.03 -0.77 -34.99
C ILE A 117 -12.16 -1.76 -34.69
N GLY A 118 -12.92 -1.51 -33.62
CA GLY A 118 -14.03 -2.37 -33.20
C GLY A 118 -13.62 -3.77 -32.69
N ALA A 119 -12.33 -4.07 -32.56
CA ALA A 119 -11.87 -5.37 -32.06
C ALA A 119 -12.23 -5.57 -30.59
N LYS A 120 -12.41 -6.82 -30.17
CA LYS A 120 -12.65 -7.18 -28.77
C LYS A 120 -11.38 -7.72 -28.14
N LEU A 121 -10.85 -7.03 -27.14
CA LEU A 121 -9.71 -7.43 -26.33
C LEU A 121 -10.16 -7.67 -24.88
N ILE A 122 -11.22 -8.47 -24.71
CA ILE A 122 -11.84 -8.71 -23.40
C ILE A 122 -11.04 -9.77 -22.63
N ARG A 123 -10.56 -9.45 -21.42
CA ARG A 123 -9.73 -10.34 -20.58
C ARG A 123 -8.45 -10.82 -21.27
N THR A 124 -7.90 -9.99 -22.15
CA THR A 124 -6.72 -10.33 -22.98
C THR A 124 -5.43 -9.90 -22.27
N GLN A 125 -4.41 -10.76 -22.29
CA GLN A 125 -3.08 -10.42 -21.79
C GLN A 125 -2.26 -9.79 -22.92
N VAL A 126 -1.78 -8.56 -22.74
CA VAL A 126 -0.99 -7.83 -23.74
C VAL A 126 0.30 -7.27 -23.14
N LEU A 127 0.90 -7.98 -22.19
CA LEU A 127 2.12 -7.55 -21.49
C LEU A 127 3.30 -7.41 -22.47
N GLY A 128 3.97 -6.27 -22.51
CA GLY A 128 5.11 -6.09 -23.43
C GLY A 128 4.75 -6.04 -24.91
N THR A 129 3.46 -5.88 -25.25
CA THR A 129 3.00 -5.88 -26.65
C THR A 129 3.28 -4.54 -27.32
N ASP A 130 3.71 -4.56 -28.57
CA ASP A 130 3.96 -3.35 -29.35
C ASP A 130 2.71 -2.95 -30.13
N PHE A 131 2.03 -1.88 -29.71
CA PHE A 131 0.91 -1.28 -30.44
C PHE A 131 1.29 0.04 -31.11
N THR A 132 2.58 0.32 -31.32
CA THR A 132 3.02 1.60 -31.92
C THR A 132 2.26 1.89 -33.20
N SER A 133 1.58 3.04 -33.26
CA SER A 133 0.78 3.48 -34.40
C SER A 133 -0.40 2.58 -34.78
N ALA A 134 -0.88 1.73 -33.87
CA ALA A 134 -2.09 0.95 -34.05
C ALA A 134 -3.36 1.81 -33.96
N LYS A 135 -4.46 1.29 -34.53
CA LYS A 135 -5.77 1.95 -34.52
C LYS A 135 -6.73 1.27 -33.56
N PHE A 136 -7.34 2.00 -32.63
CA PHE A 136 -8.20 1.43 -31.58
C PHE A 136 -9.65 1.95 -31.57
N THR A 137 -10.04 2.82 -32.50
CA THR A 137 -11.39 3.42 -32.47
C THR A 137 -12.49 2.36 -32.37
N GLY A 138 -13.31 2.45 -31.33
CA GLY A 138 -14.41 1.53 -31.05
C GLY A 138 -14.03 0.17 -30.47
N ALA A 139 -12.75 -0.10 -30.21
CA ALA A 139 -12.33 -1.36 -29.60
C ALA A 139 -12.85 -1.50 -28.16
N CYS A 140 -13.09 -2.74 -27.73
CA CYS A 140 -13.45 -3.07 -26.35
C CYS A 140 -12.22 -3.60 -25.60
N LEU A 141 -11.81 -2.91 -24.54
CA LEU A 141 -10.61 -3.16 -23.73
C LEU A 141 -10.98 -3.59 -22.30
N GLU A 142 -12.12 -4.27 -22.13
CA GLU A 142 -12.60 -4.76 -20.83
C GLU A 142 -11.60 -5.75 -20.22
N ASP A 143 -11.10 -5.45 -19.02
CA ASP A 143 -10.16 -6.31 -18.29
C ASP A 143 -8.91 -6.72 -19.10
N TRP A 144 -8.46 -5.90 -20.06
CA TRP A 144 -7.17 -6.13 -20.72
C TRP A 144 -5.99 -5.80 -19.78
N ASN A 145 -4.92 -6.59 -19.86
CA ASN A 145 -3.79 -6.46 -18.95
C ASN A 145 -2.55 -5.93 -19.68
N ILE A 146 -2.06 -4.77 -19.25
CA ILE A 146 -0.89 -4.05 -19.78
C ILE A 146 0.18 -3.84 -18.69
N ASN A 147 1.43 -3.62 -19.09
CA ASN A 147 2.56 -3.21 -18.24
C ASN A 147 3.41 -2.12 -18.96
N SER A 148 4.46 -1.54 -18.36
CA SER A 148 5.31 -0.54 -19.05
C SER A 148 5.88 -0.96 -20.39
N ALA A 149 6.16 -2.25 -20.55
CA ALA A 149 6.77 -2.75 -21.76
C ALA A 149 5.76 -2.70 -22.93
N THR A 150 4.48 -2.51 -22.62
CA THR A 150 3.42 -2.34 -23.61
C THR A 150 3.56 -0.95 -24.25
N LYS A 151 3.80 -0.92 -25.57
CA LYS A 151 4.03 0.34 -26.28
C LYS A 151 2.72 0.89 -26.84
N LEU A 152 2.34 2.07 -26.40
CA LEU A 152 1.13 2.78 -26.82
C LEU A 152 1.49 4.13 -27.49
N ASP A 153 2.59 4.15 -28.22
CA ASP A 153 3.08 5.34 -28.91
C ASP A 153 2.25 5.62 -30.18
N ASN A 154 1.87 6.88 -30.39
CA ASN A 154 1.19 7.34 -31.62
C ASN A 154 -0.11 6.60 -31.95
N ILE A 155 -0.90 6.20 -30.94
CA ILE A 155 -2.16 5.50 -31.15
C ILE A 155 -3.17 6.40 -31.86
N ASP A 156 -3.80 5.86 -32.91
CA ASP A 156 -4.95 6.46 -33.60
C ASP A 156 -6.24 5.94 -32.98
N CYS A 157 -6.85 6.74 -32.11
CA CYS A 157 -8.06 6.34 -31.40
C CYS A 157 -8.94 7.53 -31.06
N GLN A 158 -10.18 7.52 -31.54
CA GLN A 158 -11.19 8.53 -31.20
C GLN A 158 -11.94 8.17 -29.91
N TYR A 159 -12.23 6.88 -29.69
CA TYR A 159 -12.87 6.39 -28.47
C TYR A 159 -12.67 4.88 -28.32
N VAL A 160 -12.79 4.37 -27.09
CA VAL A 160 -12.80 2.93 -26.77
C VAL A 160 -13.93 2.60 -25.79
N TYR A 161 -14.17 1.32 -25.57
CA TYR A 161 -15.05 0.81 -24.51
C TYR A 161 -14.21 0.08 -23.46
N LEU A 162 -14.34 0.45 -22.19
CA LEU A 162 -13.70 -0.27 -21.08
C LEU A 162 -14.58 -1.39 -20.49
N ARG A 163 -15.79 -1.54 -21.02
CA ARG A 163 -16.78 -2.56 -20.68
C ARG A 163 -17.56 -2.90 -21.93
N SER A 164 -18.07 -4.12 -22.04
CA SER A 164 -18.88 -4.58 -23.18
C SER A 164 -20.21 -3.82 -23.34
N ASP A 165 -20.64 -3.12 -22.29
CA ASP A 165 -21.81 -2.26 -22.34
C ASP A 165 -21.48 -0.83 -22.87
N PRO A 166 -22.45 -0.12 -23.46
CA PRO A 166 -22.22 1.23 -23.98
C PRO A 166 -21.78 2.26 -22.91
N GLN A 167 -22.03 2.01 -21.63
CA GLN A 167 -21.64 2.92 -20.54
C GLN A 167 -20.12 2.89 -20.28
N GLY A 168 -19.42 1.88 -20.80
CA GLY A 168 -17.97 1.76 -20.77
C GLY A 168 -17.21 2.72 -21.71
N ARG A 169 -17.90 3.50 -22.56
CA ARG A 169 -17.23 4.35 -23.55
C ARG A 169 -16.29 5.39 -22.91
N ARG A 170 -15.09 5.56 -23.47
CA ARG A 170 -14.11 6.59 -23.13
C ARG A 170 -13.61 7.29 -24.41
N PRO A 171 -13.61 8.63 -24.47
CA PRO A 171 -14.27 9.52 -23.52
C PRO A 171 -15.79 9.25 -23.48
N SER A 172 -16.49 9.62 -22.40
CA SER A 172 -17.93 9.33 -22.28
C SER A 172 -18.78 10.07 -23.34
N SER A 173 -18.24 11.15 -23.90
CA SER A 173 -18.77 11.87 -25.06
C SER A 173 -17.60 12.50 -25.84
N GLY A 174 -17.81 12.86 -27.10
CA GLY A 174 -16.74 13.41 -27.95
C GLY A 174 -15.69 12.38 -28.36
N GLU A 175 -14.51 12.87 -28.75
CA GLU A 175 -13.35 12.08 -29.18
C GLU A 175 -12.15 12.41 -28.29
N PHE A 176 -11.21 11.47 -28.16
CA PHE A 176 -9.93 11.73 -27.52
C PHE A 176 -9.18 12.84 -28.28
N ASN A 177 -8.56 13.75 -27.53
CA ASN A 177 -7.51 14.60 -28.09
C ASN A 177 -6.24 13.77 -28.34
N PRO A 178 -5.31 14.25 -29.20
CA PRO A 178 -4.03 13.58 -29.40
C PRO A 178 -3.31 13.30 -28.06
N GLY A 179 -2.95 12.04 -27.82
CA GLY A 179 -2.27 11.59 -26.60
C GLY A 179 -3.19 11.14 -25.45
N GLU A 180 -4.46 11.57 -25.40
CA GLU A 180 -5.34 11.25 -24.26
C GLU A 180 -5.63 9.75 -24.10
N PHE A 181 -5.69 9.01 -25.22
CA PHE A 181 -5.79 7.55 -25.16
C PHE A 181 -4.60 6.95 -24.42
N THR A 182 -3.38 7.38 -24.77
CA THR A 182 -2.15 6.89 -24.15
C THR A 182 -2.13 7.28 -22.68
N ASP A 183 -2.47 8.53 -22.35
CA ASP A 183 -2.53 9.02 -20.96
C ASP A 183 -3.53 8.23 -20.09
N LEU A 184 -4.68 7.84 -20.66
CA LEU A 184 -5.69 7.03 -19.98
C LEU A 184 -5.10 5.71 -19.45
N PHE A 185 -4.24 5.07 -20.24
CA PHE A 185 -3.62 3.79 -19.89
C PHE A 185 -2.28 3.96 -19.18
N GLN A 186 -1.51 5.00 -19.50
CA GLN A 186 -0.24 5.33 -18.85
C GLN A 186 -0.43 5.66 -17.37
N LYS A 187 -1.45 6.48 -17.04
CA LYS A 187 -1.77 6.78 -15.64
C LYS A 187 -2.18 5.54 -14.86
N ALA A 188 -2.87 4.62 -15.51
CA ALA A 188 -3.19 3.33 -14.91
C ALA A 188 -1.92 2.50 -14.71
N LEU A 189 -0.95 2.53 -15.63
CA LEU A 189 0.36 1.86 -15.55
C LEU A 189 1.27 2.37 -14.42
N GLU A 190 1.16 3.64 -14.06
CA GLU A 190 2.01 4.28 -13.07
C GLU A 190 1.41 4.29 -11.66
N THR A 191 0.30 3.57 -11.42
CA THR A 191 -0.36 3.59 -10.12
C THR A 191 -0.77 2.21 -9.61
N VAL A 192 -0.77 2.07 -8.27
CA VAL A 192 -1.27 0.91 -7.52
C VAL A 192 -2.20 1.42 -6.41
N ASP A 193 -3.46 0.98 -6.41
CA ASP A 193 -4.44 1.36 -5.39
C ASP A 193 -4.45 0.33 -4.24
N LEU A 194 -4.06 0.75 -3.04
CA LEU A 194 -4.18 -0.03 -1.81
C LEU A 194 -5.50 0.28 -1.12
N ILE A 195 -6.34 -0.74 -0.92
CA ILE A 195 -7.69 -0.59 -0.34
C ILE A 195 -7.72 -1.09 1.11
N PHE A 196 -8.03 -0.19 2.03
CA PHE A 196 -8.16 -0.45 3.46
C PHE A 196 -9.63 -0.34 3.88
N ARG A 197 -10.31 -1.48 4.05
CA ARG A 197 -11.77 -1.53 4.26
C ARG A 197 -12.21 -1.09 5.66
N ASN A 198 -11.37 -1.31 6.68
CA ASN A 198 -11.73 -1.14 8.09
C ASN A 198 -10.98 0.03 8.75
N GLY A 199 -10.71 1.10 7.99
CA GLY A 199 -9.83 2.18 8.43
C GLY A 199 -8.34 1.83 8.29
N ILE A 200 -7.47 2.78 8.67
CA ILE A 200 -6.02 2.68 8.55
C ILE A 200 -5.35 2.95 9.89
N ASP A 201 -4.45 2.07 10.32
CA ASP A 201 -3.46 2.42 11.34
C ASP A 201 -2.30 3.15 10.67
N TRP A 202 -2.27 4.48 10.82
CA TRP A 202 -1.31 5.33 10.12
C TRP A 202 0.14 5.05 10.51
N LYS A 203 0.39 4.56 11.74
CA LYS A 203 1.72 4.22 12.20
C LYS A 203 2.21 2.93 11.55
N ALA A 204 1.36 1.90 11.52
CA ALA A 204 1.65 0.65 10.83
C ALA A 204 1.84 0.89 9.32
N PHE A 205 0.95 1.69 8.70
CA PHE A 205 1.07 2.07 7.30
C PHE A 205 2.41 2.77 7.02
N PHE A 206 2.75 3.82 7.78
CA PHE A 206 3.98 4.57 7.60
C PHE A 206 5.23 3.67 7.62
N PHE A 207 5.38 2.82 8.64
CA PHE A 207 6.54 1.91 8.72
C PHE A 207 6.53 0.83 7.65
N SER A 208 5.36 0.28 7.31
CA SER A 208 5.25 -0.70 6.22
C SER A 208 5.59 -0.10 4.86
N PHE A 209 5.21 1.15 4.61
CA PHE A 209 5.51 1.86 3.37
C PHE A 209 6.99 2.21 3.27
N GLN A 210 7.64 2.63 4.37
CA GLN A 210 9.10 2.82 4.40
C GLN A 210 9.84 1.52 4.09
N GLU A 211 9.43 0.39 4.68
CA GLU A 211 10.03 -0.92 4.38
C GLU A 211 9.79 -1.33 2.92
N LEU A 212 8.62 -1.01 2.36
CA LEU A 212 8.30 -1.25 0.95
C LEU A 212 9.21 -0.43 0.02
N GLN A 213 9.44 0.85 0.33
CA GLN A 213 10.34 1.72 -0.42
C GLN A 213 11.79 1.21 -0.37
N ALA A 214 12.27 0.80 0.81
CA ALA A 214 13.61 0.24 0.98
C ALA A 214 13.82 -1.05 0.16
N LYS A 215 12.80 -1.94 0.11
CA LYS A 215 12.87 -3.18 -0.68
C LYS A 215 12.84 -2.98 -2.20
N ASN A 216 12.28 -1.86 -2.65
CA ASN A 216 12.11 -1.55 -4.07
C ASN A 216 13.08 -0.46 -4.57
N ASN A 217 14.22 -0.28 -3.90
CA ASN A 217 15.29 0.68 -4.27
C ASN A 217 14.83 2.15 -4.41
N GLU A 218 14.01 2.60 -3.43
CA GLU A 218 13.85 3.97 -2.90
C GLU A 218 13.58 5.20 -3.81
N LYS A 219 13.37 5.10 -5.14
CA LYS A 219 13.22 6.33 -5.96
C LYS A 219 11.93 6.54 -6.75
N SER A 220 10.96 5.64 -6.66
CA SER A 220 9.82 5.67 -7.57
C SER A 220 8.47 5.37 -6.93
N LEU A 221 8.45 4.86 -5.70
CA LEU A 221 7.20 4.65 -4.96
C LEU A 221 6.86 5.90 -4.17
N SER A 222 5.76 6.56 -4.53
CA SER A 222 5.27 7.77 -3.86
C SER A 222 3.78 7.62 -3.53
N VAL A 223 3.26 8.36 -2.54
CA VAL A 223 1.81 8.42 -2.33
C VAL A 223 1.25 9.53 -3.23
N GLN A 224 0.53 9.14 -4.26
CA GLN A 224 -0.12 10.09 -5.18
C GLN A 224 -1.41 10.65 -4.57
N ALA A 225 -2.22 9.82 -3.93
CA ALA A 225 -3.50 10.24 -3.36
C ALA A 225 -3.93 9.37 -2.17
N ILE A 226 -4.70 9.97 -1.26
CA ILE A 226 -5.40 9.29 -0.17
C ILE A 226 -6.87 9.70 -0.24
N GLU A 227 -7.75 8.73 -0.44
CA GLU A 227 -9.18 8.95 -0.59
C GLU A 227 -9.96 8.24 0.52
N LYS A 228 -10.75 8.99 1.30
CA LYS A 228 -11.73 8.43 2.24
C LYS A 228 -13.05 8.18 1.54
N LYS A 229 -13.53 6.95 1.50
CA LYS A 229 -14.81 6.56 0.90
C LYS A 229 -15.96 6.73 1.90
N SER A 230 -17.18 6.86 1.39
CA SER A 230 -18.41 7.08 2.18
C SER A 230 -18.72 5.99 3.21
N GLY A 231 -18.12 4.80 3.07
CA GLY A 231 -18.22 3.68 4.02
C GLY A 231 -17.09 3.58 5.06
N GLY A 232 -16.24 4.61 5.20
CA GLY A 232 -15.11 4.60 6.15
C GLY A 232 -13.84 3.89 5.65
N ALA A 233 -13.91 3.21 4.50
CA ALA A 233 -12.75 2.66 3.81
C ALA A 233 -11.84 3.78 3.27
N PHE A 234 -10.55 3.47 3.16
CA PHE A 234 -9.56 4.35 2.53
C PHE A 234 -8.95 3.66 1.31
N VAL A 235 -8.68 4.46 0.28
CA VAL A 235 -7.88 4.06 -0.88
C VAL A 235 -6.63 4.91 -0.88
N ILE A 236 -5.47 4.28 -0.78
CA ILE A 236 -4.18 4.95 -0.94
C ILE A 236 -3.65 4.59 -2.33
N ARG A 237 -3.54 5.58 -3.21
CA ARG A 237 -2.95 5.42 -4.53
C ARG A 237 -1.47 5.67 -4.44
N LEU A 238 -0.69 4.64 -4.73
CA LEU A 238 0.75 4.72 -4.87
C LEU A 238 1.08 5.05 -6.32
N GLU A 239 1.95 6.02 -6.54
CA GLU A 239 2.70 6.15 -7.78
C GLU A 239 3.77 5.07 -7.79
N VAL A 240 3.94 4.40 -8.93
CA VAL A 240 4.93 3.34 -9.14
C VAL A 240 5.62 3.58 -10.47
N PRO A 241 6.89 3.14 -10.64
CA PRO A 241 7.49 3.15 -11.96
C PRO A 241 6.62 2.35 -12.92
N SER A 242 6.53 2.81 -14.16
CA SER A 242 5.74 2.16 -15.20
C SER A 242 6.04 0.65 -15.29
N GLU A 243 7.30 0.29 -15.07
CA GLU A 243 7.88 -1.06 -15.19
C GLU A 243 7.76 -1.94 -13.98
N ALA A 244 7.17 -1.42 -12.92
CA ALA A 244 6.97 -2.21 -11.72
C ALA A 244 5.94 -3.32 -11.91
N ASN A 245 6.22 -4.47 -11.29
CA ASN A 245 5.21 -5.52 -11.12
C ASN A 245 4.20 -5.09 -10.05
N LYS A 246 3.09 -4.51 -10.48
CA LYS A 246 2.06 -3.95 -9.59
C LYS A 246 1.43 -4.96 -8.66
N ALA A 247 1.14 -6.16 -9.15
CA ALA A 247 0.53 -7.22 -8.36
C ALA A 247 1.48 -7.63 -7.22
N GLU A 248 2.77 -7.68 -7.52
CA GLU A 248 3.81 -7.92 -6.53
C GLU A 248 3.94 -6.77 -5.54
N ILE A 249 3.94 -5.50 -5.99
CA ILE A 249 3.94 -4.33 -5.10
C ILE A 249 2.72 -4.36 -4.16
N GLU A 250 1.53 -4.59 -4.71
CA GLU A 250 0.29 -4.64 -3.92
C GLU A 250 0.36 -5.77 -2.88
N ALA A 251 0.83 -6.96 -3.27
CA ALA A 251 0.99 -8.09 -2.37
C ALA A 251 2.03 -7.82 -1.27
N GLN A 252 3.19 -7.26 -1.63
CA GLN A 252 4.23 -6.87 -0.68
C GLN A 252 3.72 -5.81 0.30
N ALA A 253 3.04 -4.78 -0.19
CA ALA A 253 2.49 -3.71 0.63
C ALA A 253 1.50 -4.25 1.67
N LYS A 254 0.60 -5.16 1.26
CA LYS A 254 -0.35 -5.82 2.17
C LYS A 254 0.37 -6.65 3.23
N ALA A 255 1.32 -7.50 2.82
CA ALA A 255 2.05 -8.37 3.74
C ALA A 255 2.86 -7.57 4.78
N LEU A 256 3.50 -6.47 4.36
CA LEU A 256 4.24 -5.58 5.26
C LEU A 256 3.31 -4.88 6.25
N TYR A 257 2.15 -4.40 5.79
CA TYR A 257 1.16 -3.77 6.65
C TYR A 257 0.62 -4.76 7.69
N GLU A 258 0.20 -5.94 7.27
CA GLU A 258 -0.29 -7.01 8.16
C GLU A 258 0.75 -7.41 9.21
N LYS A 259 2.02 -7.54 8.81
CA LYS A 259 3.13 -7.78 9.74
C LYS A 259 3.22 -6.68 10.81
N LYS A 260 3.09 -5.41 10.44
CA LYS A 260 3.15 -4.28 11.39
C LYS A 260 1.96 -4.25 12.34
N ILE A 261 0.78 -4.65 11.88
CA ILE A 261 -0.39 -4.83 12.74
C ILE A 261 -0.14 -5.95 13.76
N LEU A 262 0.38 -7.10 13.32
CA LEU A 262 0.65 -8.24 14.20
C LEU A 262 1.75 -7.94 15.23
N GLU A 263 2.83 -7.25 14.83
CA GLU A 263 3.90 -6.82 15.75
C GLU A 263 3.34 -5.93 16.88
N LYS A 264 2.39 -5.04 16.55
CA LYS A 264 1.72 -4.18 17.54
C LYS A 264 0.88 -5.00 18.52
N GLU A 265 0.11 -5.97 18.02
CA GLU A 265 -0.70 -6.87 18.86
C GLU A 265 0.19 -7.72 19.79
N TYR A 266 1.27 -8.29 19.24
CA TYR A 266 2.23 -9.08 20.01
C TYR A 266 2.90 -8.27 21.14
N HIS A 267 3.30 -7.02 20.85
CA HIS A 267 3.85 -6.15 21.88
C HIS A 267 2.82 -5.75 22.95
N ALA A 268 1.55 -5.59 22.58
CA ALA A 268 0.48 -5.35 23.55
C ALA A 268 0.26 -6.55 24.47
N ASP A 269 0.28 -7.77 23.91
CA ASP A 269 0.15 -9.02 24.66
C ASP A 269 1.32 -9.28 25.62
N LEU A 270 2.56 -9.01 25.19
CA LEU A 270 3.73 -9.10 26.07
C LEU A 270 3.60 -8.16 27.26
N LYS A 271 3.22 -6.90 27.01
CA LYS A 271 3.01 -5.92 28.08
C LYS A 271 1.91 -6.37 29.05
N ALA A 272 0.80 -6.91 28.54
CA ALA A 272 -0.27 -7.45 29.37
C ALA A 272 0.18 -8.64 30.22
N LYS A 273 1.06 -9.51 29.68
CA LYS A 273 1.67 -10.62 30.44
C LYS A 273 2.64 -10.13 31.51
N ASP A 274 3.47 -9.13 31.21
CA ASP A 274 4.38 -8.53 32.19
C ASP A 274 3.59 -7.89 33.35
N ASP A 275 2.51 -7.16 33.04
CA ASP A 275 1.61 -6.59 34.04
C ASP A 275 0.95 -7.69 34.91
N GLN A 276 0.58 -8.82 34.31
CA GLN A 276 0.02 -9.98 35.03
C GLN A 276 1.06 -10.65 35.95
N ILE A 277 2.32 -10.75 35.51
CA ILE A 277 3.44 -11.28 36.31
C ILE A 277 3.69 -10.38 37.52
N ILE A 278 3.72 -9.05 37.32
CA ILE A 278 3.86 -8.07 38.40
C ILE A 278 2.73 -8.23 39.42
N TYR A 279 1.48 -8.35 38.96
CA TYR A 279 0.33 -8.55 39.84
C TYR A 279 0.43 -9.85 40.65
N ARG A 280 0.84 -10.97 40.02
CA ARG A 280 1.03 -12.26 40.71
C ARG A 280 2.14 -12.20 41.76
N HIS A 281 3.26 -11.54 41.46
CA HIS A 281 4.34 -11.36 42.44
C HIS A 281 3.91 -10.48 43.63
N GLN A 282 3.17 -9.40 43.39
CA GLN A 282 2.63 -8.56 44.46
C GLN A 282 1.65 -9.32 45.35
N SER A 283 0.75 -10.11 44.77
CA SER A 283 -0.21 -10.92 45.52
C SER A 283 0.45 -12.06 46.29
N ALA A 284 1.50 -12.69 45.75
CA ALA A 284 2.31 -13.67 46.48
C ALA A 284 3.02 -13.03 47.70
N ASN A 285 3.59 -11.83 47.54
CA ASN A 285 4.22 -11.11 48.65
C ASN A 285 3.20 -10.72 49.73
N ILE A 286 1.98 -10.33 49.35
CA ILE A 286 0.90 -10.04 50.30
C ILE A 286 0.51 -11.31 51.07
N MET A 287 0.42 -12.47 50.41
CA MET A 287 0.16 -13.76 51.06
C MET A 287 1.24 -14.10 52.10
N VAL A 288 2.53 -13.91 51.76
CA VAL A 288 3.65 -14.12 52.70
C VAL A 288 3.55 -13.17 53.89
N VAL A 289 3.20 -11.90 53.67
CA VAL A 289 3.00 -10.93 54.76
C VAL A 289 1.82 -11.33 55.66
N VAL A 290 0.72 -11.80 55.09
CA VAL A 290 -0.45 -12.29 55.84
C VAL A 290 -0.09 -13.53 56.66
N GLU A 291 0.72 -14.44 56.12
CA GLU A 291 1.19 -15.66 56.79
C GLU A 291 2.14 -15.34 57.96
N ILE A 292 3.03 -14.35 57.79
CA ILE A 292 3.89 -13.81 58.86
C ILE A 292 3.06 -13.12 59.96
N MET A 293 2.04 -12.35 59.58
CA MET A 293 1.15 -11.70 60.56
C MET A 293 0.26 -12.71 61.30
N ALA A 294 -0.12 -13.82 60.67
CA ALA A 294 -0.87 -14.89 61.32
C ALA A 294 -0.02 -15.75 62.26
N SER A 295 1.32 -15.72 62.12
CA SER A 295 2.25 -16.55 62.90
C SER A 295 3.00 -15.78 64.01
N THR A 296 2.75 -14.48 64.19
CA THR A 296 3.36 -13.65 65.24
C THR A 296 2.42 -13.47 66.45
N PRO A 297 2.82 -13.82 67.70
CA PRO A 297 1.97 -13.62 68.87
C PRO A 297 1.92 -12.13 69.26
N ILE A 298 0.70 -11.59 69.41
CA ILE A 298 0.51 -10.20 69.85
C ILE A 298 0.89 -10.07 71.33
N GLN A 299 1.99 -9.38 71.63
CA GLN A 299 2.19 -8.77 72.95
C GLN A 299 2.86 -7.39 72.82
N ASN A 300 2.06 -6.33 73.02
CA ASN A 300 2.41 -5.28 73.98
C ASN A 300 1.19 -4.40 74.29
N ILE A 301 0.90 -4.33 75.57
CA ILE A 301 -0.12 -3.51 76.23
C ILE A 301 0.50 -2.14 76.53
N ILE A 302 -0.16 -1.04 76.16
CA ILE A 302 0.00 0.24 76.87
C ILE A 302 -1.37 0.67 77.39
N HIS A 303 -1.46 0.76 78.71
CA HIS A 303 -2.60 1.24 79.47
C HIS A 303 -2.86 2.73 79.22
N VAL A 304 -4.09 3.07 78.85
CA VAL A 304 -4.70 4.39 79.14
C VAL A 304 -6.03 4.14 79.83
N THR A 305 -6.22 4.79 80.98
CA THR A 305 -7.35 4.62 81.89
C THR A 305 -8.58 5.46 81.51
N ASN A 306 -9.73 4.90 81.90
CA ASN A 306 -11.06 5.49 82.12
C ASN A 306 -12.05 5.71 80.95
N GLN A 307 -12.97 4.74 80.90
CA GLN A 307 -14.42 4.85 81.10
C GLN A 307 -15.33 5.32 79.96
N ALA A 308 -16.23 4.39 79.61
CA ALA A 308 -17.59 4.55 79.10
C ALA A 308 -17.71 5.21 77.70
N GLU A 309 -18.42 4.68 76.71
CA GLU A 309 -19.58 3.81 76.72
C GLU A 309 -19.69 3.08 75.37
N SER A 310 -20.45 1.99 75.41
CA SER A 310 -20.72 0.99 74.39
C SER A 310 -21.39 1.44 73.09
N ASN A 311 -21.16 0.63 72.04
CA ASN A 311 -22.05 0.22 70.92
C ASN A 311 -21.45 0.56 69.55
N SER A 312 -20.83 -0.40 68.87
CA SER A 312 -21.45 -1.49 68.08
C SER A 312 -22.22 -0.99 66.85
N MET A 313 -21.74 -1.45 65.70
CA MET A 313 -22.51 -1.97 64.55
C MET A 313 -23.75 -1.17 64.09
N SER A 314 -23.74 -0.68 62.85
CA SER A 314 -24.61 -1.18 61.77
C SER A 314 -24.72 -0.23 60.58
N GLU A 315 -24.59 -0.86 59.41
CA GLU A 315 -25.38 -0.72 58.18
C GLU A 315 -25.96 0.64 57.71
N SER A 316 -25.87 0.75 56.39
CA SER A 316 -26.97 1.06 55.46
C SER A 316 -26.95 2.43 54.77
N TYR A 317 -26.84 2.32 53.45
CA TYR A 317 -27.39 3.16 52.41
C TYR A 317 -28.61 3.99 52.83
N GLN A 318 -28.58 5.31 52.58
CA GLN A 318 -29.50 5.93 51.61
C GLN A 318 -29.21 7.41 51.36
N SER A 319 -29.29 7.75 50.07
CA SER A 319 -29.37 9.07 49.47
C SER A 319 -30.54 9.90 49.99
N LYS A 320 -30.36 11.24 50.11
CA LYS A 320 -31.27 12.25 49.53
C LYS A 320 -30.78 13.69 49.71
N TYR A 321 -30.60 14.35 48.57
CA TYR A 321 -31.03 15.71 48.21
C TYR A 321 -31.17 16.81 49.29
N ASP A 322 -30.32 17.84 49.13
CA ASP A 322 -30.68 19.24 48.85
C ASP A 322 -31.42 20.08 49.93
N GLN A 323 -30.78 21.17 50.38
CA GLN A 323 -31.10 22.55 49.97
C GLN A 323 -30.46 23.62 50.88
N ARG A 324 -29.88 24.66 50.23
CA ARG A 324 -29.96 26.10 50.57
C ARG A 324 -29.26 26.56 51.87
N ASN A 325 -28.69 27.75 52.00
CA ASN A 325 -28.47 28.92 51.16
C ASN A 325 -27.48 29.80 51.96
N SER A 326 -26.55 30.47 51.31
CA SER A 326 -26.08 31.80 51.78
C SER A 326 -25.34 32.52 50.65
N ASN A 327 -26.04 33.49 50.05
CA ASN A 327 -25.48 34.64 49.31
C ASN A 327 -24.61 35.48 50.28
N THR A 328 -23.64 36.32 49.89
CA THR A 328 -23.62 37.38 48.85
C THR A 328 -22.18 37.93 48.64
N GLN A 329 -21.86 38.25 47.36
CA GLN A 329 -21.11 39.41 46.79
C GLN A 329 -19.63 39.65 47.21
N PHE A 330 -18.67 39.94 46.29
CA PHE A 330 -18.67 41.02 45.28
C PHE A 330 -17.91 40.69 43.97
N ILE A 331 -18.17 41.56 42.98
CA ILE A 331 -17.90 41.58 41.53
C ILE A 331 -16.54 42.25 41.20
N ASP A 332 -15.81 41.84 40.15
CA ASP A 332 -15.49 42.74 39.00
C ASP A 332 -14.87 42.09 37.74
N THR A 333 -15.51 42.37 36.58
CA THR A 333 -15.02 42.64 35.19
C THR A 333 -14.04 41.70 34.46
N ALA A 334 -14.04 41.45 33.14
CA ALA A 334 -14.78 41.84 31.91
C ALA A 334 -14.43 40.79 30.80
N GLN A 335 -15.35 40.23 30.01
CA GLN A 335 -15.86 40.60 28.67
C GLN A 335 -14.87 40.80 27.48
N LEU A 336 -15.12 39.98 26.42
CA LEU A 336 -14.85 40.13 24.96
C LEU A 336 -13.37 40.17 24.50
N GLY A 337 -12.91 39.58 23.39
CA GLY A 337 -13.54 39.02 22.19
C GLY A 337 -12.62 39.30 20.98
N SER A 338 -12.27 38.26 20.23
CA SER A 338 -11.91 38.26 18.79
C SER A 338 -10.54 38.83 18.28
N LYS A 339 -9.75 37.91 17.71
CA LYS A 339 -8.58 37.96 16.77
C LYS A 339 -8.65 39.04 15.66
N PRO A 340 -7.54 39.45 14.98
CA PRO A 340 -6.44 38.64 14.38
C PRO A 340 -5.01 39.26 14.53
N THR A 341 -3.83 38.68 14.24
CA THR A 341 -3.31 37.81 13.18
C THR A 341 -1.90 37.31 13.62
N PHE A 342 -1.40 36.24 12.98
CA PHE A 342 -0.13 35.53 13.22
C PHE A 342 1.16 36.39 13.29
N ASN A 343 2.08 36.08 14.23
CA ASN A 343 3.53 35.96 13.97
C ASN A 343 4.35 35.38 15.15
N GLN A 344 5.20 34.40 14.80
CA GLN A 344 6.51 33.97 15.34
C GLN A 344 6.84 34.04 16.85
N HIS A 345 7.14 32.83 17.38
CA HIS A 345 7.89 32.46 18.58
C HIS A 345 8.69 33.58 19.29
N ASN A 346 8.34 33.84 20.56
CA ASN A 346 9.20 34.52 21.52
C ASN A 346 9.05 33.90 22.92
N TYR A 347 10.10 33.21 23.37
CA TYR A 347 10.34 32.89 24.78
C TYR A 347 11.11 34.04 25.43
N THR A 348 10.77 34.41 26.66
CA THR A 348 11.41 35.51 27.40
C THR A 348 12.83 35.14 27.88
N GLU A 349 13.70 36.13 28.11
CA GLU A 349 15.12 35.92 28.47
C GLU A 349 15.32 35.10 29.76
N GLU A 350 14.45 35.27 30.77
CA GLU A 350 14.45 34.46 32.01
C GLU A 350 14.22 32.97 31.75
N GLN A 351 13.39 32.62 30.76
CA GLN A 351 13.13 31.22 30.40
C GLN A 351 14.30 30.59 29.64
N ARG A 352 15.02 31.38 28.82
CA ARG A 352 16.24 30.91 28.13
C ARG A 352 17.38 30.62 29.10
N GLN A 353 17.55 31.42 30.15
CA GLN A 353 18.56 31.17 31.18
C GLN A 353 18.30 29.87 31.95
N ASN A 354 17.06 29.62 32.37
CA ASN A 354 16.70 28.37 33.09
C ASN A 354 16.86 27.11 32.22
N LEU A 355 16.60 27.20 30.91
CA LEU A 355 16.82 26.11 29.96
C LEU A 355 18.30 25.83 29.71
N ALA A 356 19.12 26.89 29.60
CA ALA A 356 20.55 26.76 29.42
C ALA A 356 21.22 26.14 30.66
N ASP A 357 20.78 26.52 31.87
CA ASP A 357 21.29 25.95 33.12
C ASP A 357 20.90 24.48 33.28
N ALA A 358 19.65 24.11 32.96
CA ALA A 358 19.20 22.72 32.96
C ALA A 358 19.96 21.86 31.94
N ALA A 359 20.22 22.40 30.74
CA ALA A 359 21.00 21.71 29.71
C ALA A 359 22.47 21.52 30.13
N ALA A 360 23.08 22.54 30.75
CA ALA A 360 24.45 22.48 31.23
C ALA A 360 24.62 21.48 32.38
N GLU A 361 23.63 21.37 33.27
CA GLU A 361 23.64 20.42 34.39
C GLU A 361 23.42 18.98 33.92
N ILE A 362 22.54 18.77 32.93
CA ILE A 362 22.39 17.49 32.24
C ILE A 362 23.71 17.11 31.57
N GLN A 363 24.34 18.00 30.80
CA GLN A 363 25.62 17.71 30.16
C GLN A 363 26.73 17.33 31.17
N ARG A 364 26.75 17.95 32.36
CA ARG A 364 27.69 17.60 33.44
C ARG A 364 27.46 16.20 34.00
N LEU A 365 26.21 15.82 34.24
CA LEU A 365 25.85 14.46 34.69
C LEU A 365 26.23 13.39 33.66
N LEU A 366 26.04 13.70 32.38
CA LEU A 366 26.34 12.78 31.29
C LEU A 366 27.84 12.59 31.10
N ASN A 367 28.62 13.66 31.27
CA ASN A 367 30.08 13.58 31.28
C ASN A 367 30.61 12.80 32.49
N GLN A 368 29.98 12.92 33.67
CA GLN A 368 30.34 12.11 34.84
C GLN A 368 30.04 10.62 34.63
N LEU A 369 28.91 10.28 34.00
CA LEU A 369 28.51 8.90 33.72
C LEU A 369 29.34 8.25 32.61
N ALA A 370 29.76 9.02 31.59
CA ALA A 370 30.66 8.54 30.55
C ALA A 370 32.08 8.22 31.10
N GLN A 371 32.51 8.92 32.16
CA GLN A 371 33.81 8.69 32.81
C GLN A 371 33.81 7.46 33.72
N THR A 372 32.67 7.04 34.28
CA THR A 372 32.59 5.89 35.19
C THR A 372 32.38 4.55 34.47
N ASN A 373 32.04 4.55 33.18
CA ASN A 373 31.89 3.34 32.35
C ASN A 373 32.49 3.52 30.93
N PRO A 374 33.83 3.47 30.79
CA PRO A 374 34.53 3.83 29.54
C PRO A 374 34.42 2.80 28.40
N THR A 375 33.77 1.66 28.59
CA THR A 375 33.58 0.62 27.57
C THR A 375 32.11 0.22 27.45
N THR A 376 31.29 1.10 26.90
CA THR A 376 29.91 0.75 26.50
C THR A 376 29.57 1.41 25.17
N THR A 377 28.91 0.66 24.29
CA THR A 377 28.33 1.18 23.04
C THR A 377 27.21 2.18 23.37
N GLU A 378 26.94 3.13 22.46
CA GLU A 378 25.94 4.21 22.62
C GLU A 378 24.58 3.71 23.15
N THR A 379 24.15 2.51 22.77
CA THR A 379 22.91 1.87 23.21
C THR A 379 22.88 1.53 24.70
N ALA A 380 23.99 1.04 25.27
CA ALA A 380 24.06 0.66 26.69
C ALA A 380 24.10 1.88 27.61
N VAL A 381 24.67 2.99 27.14
CA VAL A 381 24.65 4.29 27.83
C VAL A 381 23.22 4.84 27.88
N ALA A 382 22.48 4.79 26.77
CA ALA A 382 21.09 5.24 26.71
C ALA A 382 20.17 4.44 27.65
N GLU A 383 20.37 3.13 27.75
CA GLU A 383 19.57 2.24 28.58
C GLU A 383 19.84 2.43 30.08
N THR A 384 21.10 2.72 30.44
CA THR A 384 21.50 3.08 31.82
C THR A 384 20.89 4.41 32.25
N ILE A 385 20.90 5.41 31.35
CA ILE A 385 20.28 6.71 31.59
C ILE A 385 18.76 6.57 31.79
N HIS A 386 18.10 5.72 31.01
CA HIS A 386 16.67 5.44 31.15
C HIS A 386 16.32 4.82 32.51
N GLN A 387 17.17 3.91 33.02
CA GLN A 387 16.95 3.33 34.35
C GLN A 387 17.17 4.35 35.48
N GLU A 388 18.13 5.25 35.34
CA GLU A 388 18.44 6.24 36.37
C GLU A 388 17.35 7.31 36.48
N ILE A 389 16.81 7.78 35.35
CA ILE A 389 15.67 8.72 35.34
C ILE A 389 14.42 8.08 35.94
N LYS A 390 14.19 6.78 35.70
CA LYS A 390 13.09 6.03 36.35
C LYS A 390 13.27 5.91 37.86
N ARG A 391 14.51 5.78 38.34
CA ARG A 391 14.83 5.62 39.77
C ARG A 391 14.91 6.94 40.53
N ASN A 392 14.97 8.08 39.85
CA ASN A 392 15.07 9.41 40.46
C ASN A 392 13.85 10.30 40.14
N PRO A 393 12.80 10.27 40.99
CA PRO A 393 11.56 11.02 40.77
C PRO A 393 11.75 12.54 40.68
N LYS A 394 12.72 13.09 41.43
CA LYS A 394 13.03 14.53 41.38
C LYS A 394 13.66 14.93 40.05
N LEU A 395 14.55 14.10 39.51
CA LEU A 395 15.14 14.30 38.18
C LEU A 395 14.06 14.25 37.10
N LYS A 396 13.14 13.28 37.18
CA LYS A 396 12.01 13.13 36.24
C LYS A 396 11.10 14.36 36.23
N VAL A 397 10.68 14.86 37.40
CA VAL A 397 9.80 16.04 37.51
C VAL A 397 10.50 17.28 36.93
N ARG A 398 11.77 17.50 37.25
CA ARG A 398 12.53 18.64 36.71
C ARG A 398 12.72 18.56 35.19
N LEU A 399 12.89 17.36 34.64
CA LEU A 399 12.98 17.15 33.19
C LEU A 399 11.65 17.50 32.50
N LEU A 400 10.53 17.09 33.10
CA LEU A 400 9.18 17.42 32.63
C LEU A 400 8.90 18.93 32.69
N ASP A 401 9.32 19.61 33.76
CA ASP A 401 9.12 21.06 33.90
C ASP A 401 9.95 21.83 32.85
N ALA A 402 11.19 21.41 32.58
CA ALA A 402 12.02 21.98 31.53
C ALA A 402 11.43 21.75 30.13
N LEU A 403 10.84 20.57 29.89
CA LEU A 403 10.16 20.22 28.63
C LEU A 403 8.91 21.08 28.39
N LYS A 404 8.12 21.31 29.45
CA LYS A 404 6.92 22.16 29.41
C LYS A 404 7.24 23.63 29.17
N ALA A 405 8.39 24.11 29.66
CA ALA A 405 8.82 25.50 29.49
C ALA A 405 9.37 25.82 28.09
N GLY A 406 10.00 24.86 27.40
CA GLY A 406 10.79 25.12 26.17
C GLY A 406 10.24 24.59 24.84
N GLY A 407 9.28 23.66 24.84
CA GLY A 407 8.71 23.08 23.61
C GLY A 407 9.70 22.27 22.75
N LEU A 408 9.16 21.56 21.74
CA LEU A 408 9.87 20.57 20.91
C LEU A 408 11.00 21.16 20.05
N GLU A 409 10.97 22.45 19.73
CA GLU A 409 12.00 23.10 18.91
C GLU A 409 13.25 23.50 19.70
N ALA A 410 13.13 23.81 21.01
CA ALA A 410 14.30 24.02 21.87
C ALA A 410 15.08 22.72 22.10
N LEU A 411 14.38 21.57 22.06
CA LEU A 411 15.00 20.23 22.12
C LEU A 411 15.92 19.97 20.93
N LYS A 412 15.66 20.48 19.72
CA LYS A 412 16.54 20.21 18.56
C LYS A 412 17.94 20.80 18.71
N GLN A 413 18.13 21.84 19.51
CA GLN A 413 19.46 22.45 19.73
C GLN A 413 20.30 21.71 20.78
N ILE A 414 19.67 20.95 21.70
CA ILE A 414 20.36 20.17 22.73
C ILE A 414 20.78 18.77 22.20
N PHE A 415 20.09 18.26 21.18
CA PHE A 415 20.20 16.87 20.70
C PHE A 415 21.25 16.62 19.59
N ASN A 416 22.03 17.63 19.21
CA ASN A 416 23.15 17.45 18.27
C ASN A 416 24.44 17.00 18.99
N HIS A 417 24.36 15.95 19.82
CA HIS A 417 25.54 15.28 20.40
C HIS A 417 25.48 13.77 20.12
N PRO A 418 26.56 13.14 19.61
CA PRO A 418 26.54 11.73 19.15
C PRO A 418 26.07 10.72 20.21
N LEU A 419 26.32 11.03 21.49
CA LEU A 419 26.00 10.15 22.62
C LEU A 419 24.59 10.35 23.23
N PHE A 420 23.72 11.20 22.64
CA PHE A 420 22.38 11.53 23.18
C PHE A 420 21.24 11.22 22.21
N SER A 421 21.01 9.93 21.96
CA SER A 421 19.76 9.43 21.40
C SER A 421 18.81 8.97 22.52
N ILE A 422 18.39 9.87 23.41
CA ILE A 422 17.16 9.60 24.15
C ILE A 422 16.04 9.61 23.10
N PRO A 423 15.28 8.51 22.91
CA PRO A 423 14.23 8.48 21.90
C PRO A 423 13.23 9.58 22.21
N ALA A 424 13.00 10.49 21.26
CA ALA A 424 11.97 11.51 21.36
C ALA A 424 10.60 10.92 21.77
N GLU A 425 10.37 9.66 21.40
CA GLU A 425 9.28 8.77 21.82
C GLU A 425 9.12 8.62 23.34
N THR A 426 10.20 8.52 24.12
CA THR A 426 10.14 8.36 25.58
C THR A 426 9.65 9.64 26.25
N VAL A 427 10.15 10.77 25.76
CA VAL A 427 9.76 12.11 26.22
C VAL A 427 8.31 12.41 25.82
N ARG A 428 7.91 12.03 24.60
CA ARG A 428 6.53 12.17 24.12
C ARG A 428 5.55 11.32 24.95
N GLY A 429 5.93 10.09 25.29
CA GLY A 429 5.11 9.21 26.12
C GLY A 429 4.89 9.68 27.57
N TRP A 430 5.70 10.61 28.09
CA TRP A 430 5.47 11.23 29.40
C TRP A 430 4.57 12.46 29.32
N LEU A 431 4.68 13.24 28.24
CA LEU A 431 3.82 14.40 27.99
C LEU A 431 2.37 14.01 27.66
N GLU A 432 2.16 12.83 27.09
CA GLU A 432 0.83 12.29 26.77
C GLU A 432 0.14 11.60 27.97
N ALA A 433 0.84 11.42 29.09
CA ALA A 433 0.36 10.67 30.26
C ALA A 433 0.00 11.55 31.48
N GLU A 434 0.21 12.86 31.40
CA GLU A 434 -0.35 13.90 32.29
C GLU A 434 -1.47 14.64 31.56
#